data_AF-A0A260VAI8-F1
#
_entry.id   AF-A0A260VAI8-F1
#
_cell.length_a   1.000
_cell.length_b   1.000
_cell.length_c   1.000
_cell.angle_alpha   90.00
_cell.angle_beta   90.00
_cell.angle_gamma   90.00
#
_symmetry.space_group_name_H-M   'P 1'
#
loop_
_entity.id
_entity.type
_entity.pdbx_description
1 polymer ?
#
loop_
_entity_poly.entity_id
_entity_poly.type
_entity_poly.pdbx_seq_one_letter_code
_entity_poly.pdbx_strand_id
1 'polypeptide(L)'
;MATPVSDYVALAESRIVETLNEHFAVVPPEIESRIAERYWQGHTGNIDPHHITTALRNLGNADVIEWSRGNPTRGGRSIDTIQLADRRRRATRIDRAAARKRLVYSRYTSWAQGTQRFPHGLIGPAGEVAVRSALIASGALQPAAPGAGETKNLLGVTLPGALDSAGFIVPVVSGLPQTPVTTIFEVKNIRSWIYPSSAELYQLLDKGVLLQKPNPDQLILPIMVCRRAHYTTFWMAKQLGFFVIEMGRQFAGDVEEDALLSVRNELHFNDLHAGTGPSIRVTDRMRDSIPKQATAAAEVWRTTTVDLGSTIQALRRVTKHKDRQIVMQSLRERSLDRSDRGGW
;
A
#
# COMPACT_ATOMS: atom_id res chain seq x y z
N MET A 1 19.90 11.45 17.73
CA MET A 1 19.53 10.36 18.65
C MET A 1 18.24 9.74 18.14
N ALA A 2 18.18 8.41 18.01
CA ALA A 2 16.92 7.74 17.65
C ALA A 2 15.98 7.80 18.85
N THR A 3 14.79 8.34 18.65
CA THR A 3 13.73 8.38 19.66
C THR A 3 13.30 6.95 20.01
N PRO A 4 13.30 6.54 21.28
CA PRO A 4 12.83 5.22 21.72
C PRO A 4 11.42 4.88 21.20
N VAL A 5 11.14 3.60 20.97
CA VAL A 5 9.81 3.12 20.53
C VAL A 5 8.69 3.54 21.50
N SER A 6 8.96 3.56 22.81
CA SER A 6 8.04 4.05 23.84
C SER A 6 7.61 5.49 23.60
N ASP A 7 8.54 6.32 23.12
CA ASP A 7 8.34 7.75 22.98
C ASP A 7 7.49 8.06 21.75
N TYR A 8 7.58 7.27 20.68
CA TYR A 8 6.67 7.37 19.53
C TYR A 8 5.25 6.93 19.85
N VAL A 9 5.08 5.90 20.68
CA VAL A 9 3.74 5.47 21.12
C VAL A 9 3.12 6.54 22.01
N ALA A 10 3.83 7.05 23.01
CA ALA A 10 3.35 8.13 23.87
C ALA A 10 3.02 9.41 23.06
N LEU A 11 3.84 9.75 22.07
CA LEU A 11 3.57 10.86 21.16
C LEU A 11 2.30 10.62 20.32
N ALA A 12 2.09 9.40 19.83
CA ALA A 12 0.88 9.02 19.12
C ALA A 12 -0.37 9.12 20.01
N GLU A 13 -0.28 8.66 21.27
CA GLU A 13 -1.37 8.78 22.25
C GLU A 13 -1.76 10.25 22.46
N SER A 14 -0.77 11.13 22.69
CA SER A 14 -0.98 12.56 22.83
C SER A 14 -1.69 13.17 21.61
N ARG A 15 -1.25 12.82 20.39
CA ARG A 15 -1.85 13.34 19.14
C ARG A 15 -3.23 12.79 18.84
N ILE A 16 -3.52 11.55 19.23
CA ILE A 16 -4.87 11.00 19.15
C ILE A 16 -5.79 11.84 20.04
N VAL A 17 -5.39 12.10 21.28
CA VAL A 17 -6.18 12.92 22.21
C VAL A 17 -6.34 14.36 21.70
N GLU A 18 -5.29 14.98 21.14
CA GLU A 18 -5.36 16.29 20.47
C GLU A 18 -6.40 16.28 19.34
N THR A 19 -6.31 15.30 18.44
CA THR A 19 -7.23 15.10 17.31
C THR A 19 -8.68 14.96 17.78
N LEU A 20 -8.92 14.22 18.85
CA LEU A 20 -10.26 14.01 19.41
C LEU A 20 -10.80 15.24 20.14
N ASN A 21 -9.94 16.05 20.77
CA ASN A 21 -10.36 17.32 21.34
C ASN A 21 -10.78 18.34 20.27
N GLU A 22 -10.11 18.32 19.11
CA GLU A 22 -10.43 19.21 17.99
C GLU A 22 -11.66 18.75 17.20
N HIS A 23 -11.74 17.46 16.87
CA HIS A 23 -12.75 16.92 15.95
C HIS A 23 -13.90 16.18 16.63
N PHE A 24 -13.83 15.96 17.95
CA PHE A 24 -14.82 15.25 18.79
C PHE A 24 -15.01 13.76 18.52
N ALA A 25 -15.07 13.37 17.24
CA ALA A 25 -15.11 11.99 16.80
C ALA A 25 -14.45 11.87 15.41
N VAL A 26 -13.78 10.75 15.17
CA VAL A 26 -13.06 10.47 13.92
C VAL A 26 -13.17 8.99 13.55
N VAL A 27 -12.95 8.65 12.29
CA VAL A 27 -12.80 7.25 11.87
C VAL A 27 -11.34 6.81 11.97
N PRO A 28 -11.03 5.51 12.16
CA PRO A 28 -9.64 5.07 12.35
C PRO A 28 -8.69 5.48 11.20
N PRO A 29 -9.06 5.38 9.91
CA PRO A 29 -8.17 5.82 8.84
C PRO A 29 -7.93 7.33 8.80
N GLU A 30 -8.84 8.14 9.37
CA GLU A 30 -8.61 9.58 9.52
C GLU A 30 -7.52 9.85 10.55
N ILE A 31 -7.47 9.11 11.67
CA ILE A 31 -6.39 9.22 12.66
C ILE A 31 -5.05 8.91 12.01
N GLU A 32 -4.96 7.79 11.30
CA GLU A 32 -3.73 7.43 10.57
C GLU A 32 -3.33 8.54 9.61
N SER A 33 -4.26 9.08 8.82
CA SER A 33 -3.98 10.18 7.89
C SER A 33 -3.46 11.44 8.60
N ARG A 34 -4.10 11.85 9.70
CA ARG A 34 -3.74 13.06 10.46
C ARG A 34 -2.43 12.95 11.21
N ILE A 35 -1.98 11.75 11.55
CA ILE A 35 -0.81 11.54 12.41
C ILE A 35 0.39 11.03 11.61
N ALA A 36 0.19 10.05 10.73
CA ALA A 36 1.24 9.46 9.91
C ALA A 36 1.57 10.30 8.67
N GLU A 37 0.65 11.17 8.25
CA GLU A 37 0.76 11.93 7.01
C GLU A 37 0.55 13.43 7.20
N ARG A 38 0.71 13.92 8.46
CA ARG A 38 0.55 15.33 8.84
C ARG A 38 1.47 16.27 8.07
N TYR A 39 2.72 15.84 7.91
CA TYR A 39 3.79 16.61 7.28
C TYR A 39 4.24 15.96 5.98
N TRP A 40 5.17 16.62 5.27
CA TRP A 40 5.77 16.04 4.07
C TRP A 40 6.45 14.70 4.36
N GLN A 41 6.60 13.89 3.31
CA GLN A 41 7.18 12.56 3.41
C GLN A 41 8.59 12.59 4.02
N GLY A 42 8.84 11.70 4.98
CA GLY A 42 10.13 11.59 5.67
C GLY A 42 10.34 12.61 6.81
N HIS A 43 9.36 13.47 7.10
CA HIS A 43 9.44 14.36 8.26
C HIS A 43 9.43 13.57 9.57
N THR A 44 10.34 13.90 10.50
CA THR A 44 10.47 13.24 11.81
C THR A 44 9.24 13.41 12.70
N GLY A 45 8.42 14.41 12.38
CA GLY A 45 7.13 14.61 13.02
C GLY A 45 6.05 13.64 12.56
N ASN A 46 6.22 12.83 11.51
CA ASN A 46 5.24 11.80 11.15
C ASN A 46 5.46 10.54 12.00
N ILE A 47 4.38 9.88 12.40
CA ILE A 47 4.44 8.67 13.24
C ILE A 47 3.89 7.48 12.46
N ASP A 48 4.65 6.39 12.39
CA ASP A 48 4.25 5.22 11.63
C ASP A 48 2.95 4.59 12.16
N PRO A 49 2.08 4.07 11.26
CA PRO A 49 0.77 3.50 11.62
C PRO A 49 0.77 2.42 12.73
N HIS A 50 1.85 1.67 12.88
CA HIS A 50 1.94 0.63 13.91
C HIS A 50 2.05 1.19 15.33
N HIS A 51 2.67 2.37 15.50
CA HIS A 51 2.66 3.08 16.78
C HIS A 51 1.26 3.64 17.08
N ILE A 52 0.56 4.15 16.06
CA ILE A 52 -0.83 4.63 16.19
C ILE A 52 -1.76 3.48 16.63
N THR A 53 -1.62 2.31 16.00
CA THR A 53 -2.39 1.10 16.38
C THR A 53 -2.14 0.71 17.84
N THR A 54 -0.89 0.76 18.29
CA THR A 54 -0.52 0.47 19.68
C THR A 54 -1.10 1.51 20.64
N ALA A 55 -1.00 2.79 20.30
CA ALA A 55 -1.54 3.91 21.07
C ALA A 55 -3.07 3.83 21.22
N LEU A 56 -3.80 3.50 20.14
CA LEU A 56 -5.25 3.30 20.19
C LEU A 56 -5.64 2.18 21.17
N ARG A 57 -4.89 1.07 21.17
CA ARG A 57 -5.12 -0.03 22.11
C ARG A 57 -4.85 0.40 23.55
N ASN A 58 -3.74 1.09 23.81
CA ASN A 58 -3.38 1.57 25.14
C ASN A 58 -4.44 2.54 25.68
N LEU A 59 -4.83 3.53 24.89
CA LEU A 59 -5.87 4.51 25.26
C LEU A 59 -7.23 3.86 25.49
N GLY A 60 -7.59 2.84 24.69
CA GLY A 60 -8.81 2.08 24.88
C GLY A 60 -8.80 1.26 26.18
N ASN A 61 -7.68 0.59 26.48
CA ASN A 61 -7.52 -0.17 27.73
C ASN A 61 -7.49 0.72 28.98
N ALA A 62 -7.10 1.98 28.83
CA ALA A 62 -7.08 2.97 29.89
C ALA A 62 -8.40 3.76 30.00
N ASP A 63 -9.45 3.38 29.27
CA ASP A 63 -10.75 4.05 29.21
C ASP A 63 -10.67 5.56 28.86
N VAL A 64 -9.63 5.97 28.13
CA VAL A 64 -9.47 7.36 27.66
C VAL A 64 -10.32 7.61 26.42
N ILE A 65 -10.43 6.60 25.56
CA ILE A 65 -11.21 6.63 24.32
C ILE A 65 -12.23 5.50 24.32
N GLU A 66 -13.31 5.68 23.57
CA GLU A 66 -14.31 4.65 23.33
C GLU A 66 -14.57 4.48 21.82
N TRP A 67 -14.88 3.24 21.43
CA TRP A 67 -15.30 2.89 20.08
C TRP A 67 -16.84 2.97 20.01
N SER A 68 -17.33 3.97 19.28
CA SER A 68 -18.77 4.13 19.04
C SER A 68 -19.16 3.48 17.71
N ARG A 69 -19.83 2.32 17.81
CA ARG A 69 -20.39 1.63 16.65
C ARG A 69 -21.54 2.42 16.05
N GLY A 70 -21.47 2.67 14.74
CA GLY A 70 -22.58 3.30 14.01
C GLY A 70 -23.72 2.32 13.75
N ASN A 71 -24.93 2.87 13.56
CA ASN A 71 -26.03 2.08 13.01
C ASN A 71 -25.64 1.57 11.61
N PRO A 72 -26.08 0.36 11.21
CA PRO A 72 -25.86 -0.14 9.86
C PRO A 72 -26.37 0.86 8.84
N THR A 73 -25.54 1.16 7.84
CA THR A 73 -25.97 1.91 6.65
C THR A 73 -26.97 1.09 5.83
N ARG A 74 -27.61 1.68 4.82
CA ARG A 74 -28.50 0.94 3.88
C ARG A 74 -27.81 -0.27 3.22
N GLY A 75 -26.47 -0.29 3.15
CA GLY A 75 -25.68 -1.42 2.67
C GLY A 75 -25.26 -2.43 3.76
N GLY A 76 -25.84 -2.38 4.96
CA GLY A 76 -25.61 -3.34 6.05
C GLY A 76 -24.30 -3.17 6.83
N ARG A 77 -23.39 -2.28 6.40
CA ARG A 77 -22.12 -2.01 7.08
C ARG A 77 -22.29 -0.93 8.15
N SER A 78 -21.79 -1.19 9.37
CA SER A 78 -21.60 -0.16 10.40
C SER A 78 -20.25 0.53 10.20
N ILE A 79 -20.21 1.84 10.44
CA ILE A 79 -18.97 2.61 10.48
C ILE A 79 -18.73 3.04 11.91
N ASP A 80 -17.63 2.55 12.46
CA ASP A 80 -17.23 2.82 13.83
C ASP A 80 -16.41 4.11 13.87
N THR A 81 -16.65 4.90 14.92
CA THR A 81 -15.90 6.13 15.20
C THR A 81 -15.24 6.03 16.55
N ILE A 82 -14.09 6.67 16.69
CA ILE A 82 -13.35 6.80 17.94
C ILE A 82 -13.64 8.19 18.52
N GLN A 83 -13.87 8.26 19.83
CA GLN A 83 -14.14 9.49 20.57
C GLN A 83 -13.57 9.40 21.99
N LEU A 84 -13.45 10.54 22.69
CA LEU A 84 -13.08 10.54 24.11
C LEU A 84 -14.20 9.92 24.96
N ALA A 85 -13.82 9.13 25.95
CA ALA A 85 -14.78 8.51 26.88
C ALA A 85 -15.46 9.56 27.78
N ASP A 86 -14.76 10.64 28.16
CA ASP A 86 -15.38 11.77 28.85
C ASP A 86 -16.24 12.62 27.90
N ARG A 87 -17.56 12.42 28.01
CA ARG A 87 -18.57 13.14 27.23
C ARG A 87 -19.13 14.39 27.92
N ARG A 88 -18.69 14.72 29.14
CA ARG A 88 -19.25 15.82 29.93
C ARG A 88 -19.14 17.14 29.16
N ARG A 89 -20.27 17.85 29.03
CA ARG A 89 -20.42 19.13 28.28
C ARG A 89 -20.05 19.06 26.78
N ARG A 90 -19.81 17.87 26.22
CA ARG A 90 -19.36 17.68 24.82
C ARG A 90 -20.20 16.68 24.03
N ALA A 91 -21.10 15.93 24.68
CA ALA A 91 -21.93 14.87 24.09
C ALA A 91 -22.55 15.24 22.73
N THR A 92 -23.31 16.34 22.64
CA THR A 92 -23.96 16.76 21.38
C THR A 92 -22.97 17.05 20.25
N ARG A 93 -21.78 17.59 20.56
CA ARG A 93 -20.73 17.85 19.56
C ARG A 93 -20.11 16.54 19.06
N ILE A 94 -19.88 15.60 19.97
CA ILE A 94 -19.41 14.24 19.65
C ILE A 94 -20.40 13.54 18.74
N ASP A 95 -21.70 13.54 19.08
CA ASP A 95 -22.72 12.85 18.29
C ASP A 95 -22.86 13.43 16.88
N ARG A 96 -22.84 14.77 16.76
CA ARG A 96 -22.87 15.45 15.46
C ARG A 96 -21.61 15.13 14.63
N ALA A 97 -20.43 15.17 15.24
CA ALA A 97 -19.18 14.82 14.57
C ALA A 97 -19.20 13.37 14.10
N ALA A 98 -19.56 12.42 14.97
CA ALA A 98 -19.62 11.01 14.64
C ALA A 98 -20.58 10.73 13.47
N ALA A 99 -21.79 11.34 13.50
CA ALA A 99 -22.75 11.22 12.39
C ALA A 99 -22.17 11.76 11.07
N ARG A 100 -21.50 12.92 11.10
CA ARG A 100 -20.86 13.50 9.91
C ARG A 100 -19.74 12.62 9.37
N LYS A 101 -18.84 12.14 10.24
CA LYS A 101 -17.71 11.27 9.84
C LYS A 101 -18.18 9.96 9.25
N ARG A 102 -19.24 9.35 9.81
CA ARG A 102 -19.85 8.14 9.24
C ARG A 102 -20.41 8.39 7.84
N LEU A 103 -21.10 9.51 7.62
CA LEU A 103 -21.63 9.87 6.30
C LEU A 103 -20.51 10.03 5.26
N VAL A 104 -19.47 10.79 5.61
CA VAL A 104 -18.36 11.06 4.69
C VAL A 104 -17.52 9.80 4.43
N TYR A 105 -17.24 9.01 5.47
CA TYR A 105 -16.51 7.76 5.32
C TYR A 105 -17.33 6.71 4.57
N SER A 106 -18.65 6.67 4.72
CA SER A 106 -19.52 5.80 3.93
C SER A 106 -19.36 6.07 2.44
N ARG A 107 -19.31 7.36 2.06
CA ARG A 107 -19.02 7.76 0.68
C ARG A 107 -17.67 7.25 0.21
N TYR A 108 -16.61 7.46 0.98
CA TYR A 108 -15.29 6.91 0.66
C TYR A 108 -15.31 5.38 0.49
N THR A 109 -15.96 4.66 1.41
CA THR A 109 -16.05 3.19 1.33
C THR A 109 -16.82 2.72 0.09
N SER A 110 -17.80 3.49 -0.39
CA SER A 110 -18.51 3.18 -1.63
C SER A 110 -17.59 3.23 -2.86
N TRP A 111 -16.59 4.12 -2.86
CA TRP A 111 -15.55 4.18 -3.90
C TRP A 111 -14.49 3.11 -3.72
N ALA A 112 -14.13 2.77 -2.48
CA ALA A 112 -13.04 1.84 -2.18
C ALA A 112 -13.44 0.36 -2.33
N GLN A 113 -14.63 -0.02 -1.89
CA GLN A 113 -15.06 -1.43 -1.76
C GLN A 113 -16.12 -1.83 -2.79
N GLY A 114 -16.63 -0.87 -3.55
CA GLY A 114 -17.65 -1.12 -4.56
C GLY A 114 -19.08 -1.07 -4.06
N THR A 115 -19.97 -1.00 -5.04
CA THR A 115 -21.43 -1.00 -4.91
C THR A 115 -21.99 -2.09 -5.83
N GLN A 116 -23.30 -2.34 -5.81
CA GLN A 116 -23.92 -3.23 -6.80
C GLN A 116 -23.62 -2.81 -8.25
N ARG A 117 -23.55 -1.49 -8.52
CA ARG A 117 -23.23 -0.94 -9.85
C ARG A 117 -21.75 -1.06 -10.21
N PHE A 118 -20.87 -0.99 -9.21
CA PHE A 118 -19.42 -1.04 -9.38
C PHE A 118 -18.83 -2.05 -8.39
N PRO A 119 -18.87 -3.36 -8.68
CA PRO A 119 -18.52 -4.39 -7.70
C PRO A 119 -17.05 -4.35 -7.24
N HIS A 120 -16.16 -3.75 -8.04
CA HIS A 120 -14.74 -3.58 -7.73
C HIS A 120 -14.38 -2.21 -7.12
N GLY A 121 -15.38 -1.35 -6.90
CA GLY A 121 -15.13 0.04 -6.55
C GLY A 121 -14.56 0.85 -7.72
N LEU A 122 -14.24 2.11 -7.42
CA LEU A 122 -13.64 3.06 -8.34
C LEU A 122 -12.15 3.23 -8.07
N ILE A 123 -11.75 3.19 -6.79
CA ILE A 123 -10.37 3.47 -6.38
C ILE A 123 -9.38 2.44 -6.92
N GLY A 124 -9.67 1.13 -6.78
CA GLY A 124 -8.78 0.08 -7.30
C GLY A 124 -8.52 0.24 -8.80
N PRO A 125 -9.57 0.17 -9.63
CA PRO A 125 -9.46 0.35 -11.09
C PRO A 125 -8.82 1.68 -11.50
N ALA A 126 -9.11 2.78 -10.81
CA ALA A 126 -8.51 4.08 -11.13
C ALA A 126 -6.99 4.09 -10.93
N GLY A 127 -6.49 3.43 -9.88
CA GLY A 127 -5.07 3.27 -9.64
C GLY A 127 -4.41 2.45 -10.74
N GLU A 128 -5.03 1.35 -11.14
CA GLU A 128 -4.52 0.53 -12.24
C GLU A 128 -4.48 1.30 -13.57
N VAL A 129 -5.52 2.06 -13.93
CA VAL A 129 -5.52 2.90 -15.14
C VAL A 129 -4.41 3.95 -15.09
N ALA A 130 -4.22 4.59 -13.94
CA ALA A 130 -3.15 5.59 -13.76
C ALA A 130 -1.76 4.98 -13.94
N VAL A 131 -1.56 3.73 -13.50
CA VAL A 131 -0.31 2.98 -13.71
C VAL A 131 -0.16 2.59 -15.18
N ARG A 132 -1.16 1.98 -15.81
CA ARG A 132 -1.10 1.60 -17.23
C ARG A 132 -0.80 2.79 -18.14
N SER A 133 -1.48 3.91 -17.90
CA SER A 133 -1.24 5.15 -18.63
C SER A 133 0.17 5.67 -18.42
N ALA A 134 0.71 5.57 -17.20
CA ALA A 134 2.08 5.97 -16.89
C ALA A 134 3.13 5.06 -17.55
N LEU A 135 2.88 3.75 -17.62
CA LEU A 135 3.75 2.79 -18.30
C LEU A 135 3.83 3.11 -19.80
N ILE A 136 2.69 3.33 -20.46
CA ILE A 136 2.64 3.75 -21.87
C ILE A 136 3.35 5.09 -22.06
N ALA A 137 3.00 6.10 -21.26
CA ALA A 137 3.58 7.43 -21.36
C ALA A 137 5.09 7.44 -21.09
N SER A 138 5.61 6.48 -20.31
CA SER A 138 7.05 6.38 -20.06
C SER A 138 7.85 6.08 -21.32
N GLY A 139 7.29 5.32 -22.27
CA GLY A 139 7.99 4.80 -23.44
C GLY A 139 9.09 3.77 -23.14
N ALA A 140 9.30 3.42 -21.86
CA ALA A 140 10.39 2.55 -21.43
C ALA A 140 10.04 1.06 -21.47
N LEU A 141 8.74 0.73 -21.48
CA LEU A 141 8.21 -0.64 -21.42
C LEU A 141 7.59 -1.04 -22.75
N GLN A 142 8.00 -2.18 -23.29
CA GLN A 142 7.24 -2.89 -24.31
C GLN A 142 6.17 -3.76 -23.62
N PRO A 143 4.87 -3.43 -23.72
CA PRO A 143 3.84 -4.14 -22.99
C PRO A 143 3.65 -5.58 -23.49
N ALA A 144 3.38 -6.51 -22.57
CA ALA A 144 3.01 -7.89 -22.90
C ALA A 144 1.55 -8.02 -23.38
N ALA A 145 0.70 -7.05 -23.03
CA ALA A 145 -0.69 -6.95 -23.45
C ALA A 145 -0.99 -5.53 -24.00
N PRO A 146 -1.93 -5.38 -24.95
CA PRO A 146 -2.35 -4.08 -25.46
C PRO A 146 -2.70 -3.09 -24.33
N GLY A 147 -2.25 -1.84 -24.46
CA GLY A 147 -2.49 -0.80 -23.46
C GLY A 147 -1.86 -1.07 -22.10
N ALA A 148 -0.82 -1.93 -22.01
CA ALA A 148 -0.23 -2.36 -20.75
C ALA A 148 -1.26 -2.99 -19.79
N GLY A 149 -2.29 -3.64 -20.35
CA GLY A 149 -3.39 -4.27 -19.63
C GLY A 149 -2.99 -5.47 -18.77
N GLU A 150 -4.02 -6.07 -18.17
CA GLU A 150 -3.88 -7.27 -17.36
C GLU A 150 -3.22 -8.41 -18.14
N THR A 151 -2.31 -9.13 -17.48
CA THR A 151 -1.56 -10.23 -18.08
C THR A 151 -1.68 -11.50 -17.23
N LYS A 152 -2.42 -12.49 -17.75
CA LYS A 152 -2.58 -13.81 -17.08
C LYS A 152 -1.59 -14.86 -17.57
N ASN A 153 -1.19 -14.79 -18.84
CA ASN A 153 -0.24 -15.70 -19.46
C ASN A 153 1.04 -14.94 -19.78
N LEU A 154 2.18 -15.37 -19.27
CA LEU A 154 3.46 -14.71 -19.48
C LEU A 154 4.60 -15.74 -19.41
N LEU A 155 5.59 -15.65 -20.29
CA LEU A 155 6.73 -16.57 -20.36
C LEU A 155 6.33 -18.06 -20.36
N GLY A 156 5.26 -18.41 -21.10
CA GLY A 156 4.74 -19.77 -21.17
C GLY A 156 4.00 -20.27 -19.92
N VAL A 157 3.78 -19.42 -18.91
CA VAL A 157 3.12 -19.77 -17.64
C VAL A 157 1.77 -19.08 -17.53
N THR A 158 0.75 -19.85 -17.12
CA THR A 158 -0.57 -19.33 -16.72
C THR A 158 -0.58 -19.05 -15.22
N LEU A 159 -0.78 -17.79 -14.84
CA LEU A 159 -0.81 -17.37 -13.45
C LEU A 159 -2.17 -17.66 -12.77
N PRO A 160 -2.20 -17.91 -11.45
CA PRO A 160 -3.43 -18.16 -10.69
C PRO A 160 -4.38 -16.94 -10.64
N GLY A 161 -3.85 -15.75 -10.92
CA GLY A 161 -4.58 -14.51 -11.15
C GLY A 161 -3.73 -13.59 -12.01
N ALA A 162 -4.38 -12.73 -12.80
CA ALA A 162 -3.67 -11.82 -13.71
C ALA A 162 -2.78 -10.84 -12.94
N LEU A 163 -1.65 -10.45 -13.54
CA LEU A 163 -0.90 -9.26 -13.17
C LEU A 163 -1.65 -8.03 -13.68
N ASP A 164 -1.60 -6.92 -12.94
CA ASP A 164 -2.24 -5.67 -13.37
C ASP A 164 -1.56 -5.08 -14.62
N SER A 165 -0.26 -5.37 -14.77
CA SER A 165 0.49 -5.13 -16.01
C SER A 165 1.75 -5.99 -16.08
N ALA A 166 2.27 -6.20 -17.28
CA ALA A 166 3.57 -6.83 -17.51
C ALA A 166 4.17 -6.37 -18.84
N GLY A 167 5.47 -6.55 -18.99
CA GLY A 167 6.16 -6.26 -20.23
C GLY A 167 7.65 -6.47 -20.14
N PHE A 168 8.36 -5.95 -21.13
CA PHE A 168 9.79 -6.13 -21.30
C PHE A 168 10.46 -4.76 -21.37
N ILE A 169 11.55 -4.60 -20.64
CA ILE A 169 12.46 -3.46 -20.78
C ILE A 169 13.79 -3.96 -21.30
N VAL A 170 14.44 -3.18 -22.16
CA VAL A 170 15.81 -3.42 -22.61
C VAL A 170 16.65 -2.28 -22.06
N PRO A 171 17.32 -2.46 -20.91
CA PRO A 171 18.19 -1.42 -20.35
C PRO A 171 19.29 -1.05 -21.33
N VAL A 172 19.67 0.23 -21.34
CA VAL A 172 20.80 0.72 -22.16
C VAL A 172 21.85 1.29 -21.23
N VAL A 173 23.07 0.76 -21.30
CA VAL A 173 24.23 1.22 -20.51
C VAL A 173 25.31 1.65 -21.49
N SER A 174 25.77 2.89 -21.37
CA SER A 174 26.78 3.48 -22.27
C SER A 174 26.43 3.36 -23.76
N GLY A 175 25.14 3.47 -24.09
CA GLY A 175 24.64 3.34 -25.46
C GLY A 175 24.45 1.90 -25.96
N LEU A 176 24.78 0.89 -25.16
CA LEU A 176 24.66 -0.52 -25.53
C LEU A 176 23.43 -1.18 -24.88
N PRO A 177 22.59 -1.89 -25.66
CA PRO A 177 21.47 -2.65 -25.11
C PRO A 177 21.99 -3.79 -24.22
N GLN A 178 21.37 -3.96 -23.06
CA GLN A 178 21.63 -5.03 -22.10
C GLN A 178 20.64 -6.17 -22.25
N THR A 179 20.81 -7.23 -21.45
CA THR A 179 19.85 -8.34 -21.37
C THR A 179 18.45 -7.82 -21.05
N PRO A 180 17.43 -8.18 -21.86
CA PRO A 180 16.04 -7.80 -21.60
C PRO A 180 15.57 -8.31 -20.23
N VAL A 181 14.87 -7.46 -19.49
CA VAL A 181 14.26 -7.79 -18.20
C VAL A 181 12.75 -7.84 -18.36
N THR A 182 12.14 -8.94 -17.94
CA THR A 182 10.68 -9.07 -17.85
C THR A 182 10.23 -8.36 -16.57
N THR A 183 9.46 -7.30 -16.68
CA THR A 183 8.90 -6.57 -15.54
C THR A 183 7.45 -6.96 -15.32
N ILE A 184 7.09 -7.26 -14.07
CA ILE A 184 5.71 -7.61 -13.69
C ILE A 184 5.21 -6.63 -12.64
N PHE A 185 3.97 -6.17 -12.77
CA PHE A 185 3.41 -5.12 -11.93
C PHE A 185 2.17 -5.60 -11.19
N GLU A 186 2.09 -5.21 -9.93
CA GLU A 186 0.85 -5.27 -9.13
C GLU A 186 0.61 -3.88 -8.52
N VAL A 187 -0.63 -3.42 -8.55
CA VAL A 187 -1.08 -2.10 -8.14
C VAL A 187 -1.97 -2.23 -6.92
N LYS A 188 -1.63 -1.49 -5.86
CA LYS A 188 -2.42 -1.42 -4.62
C LYS A 188 -2.72 0.05 -4.29
N ASN A 189 -3.83 0.52 -4.84
CA ASN A 189 -4.35 1.87 -4.61
C ASN A 189 -5.24 1.98 -3.36
N ILE A 190 -4.89 1.24 -2.30
CA ILE A 190 -5.63 1.18 -1.04
C ILE A 190 -5.09 2.18 -0.03
N ARG A 191 -5.87 2.51 1.01
CA ARG A 191 -5.43 3.45 2.06
C ARG A 191 -4.30 2.87 2.92
N SER A 192 -4.33 1.56 3.16
CA SER A 192 -3.34 0.90 3.99
C SER A 192 -1.92 1.06 3.44
N TRP A 193 -0.96 1.22 4.34
CA TRP A 193 0.44 1.18 3.98
C TRP A 193 0.87 -0.25 3.66
N ILE A 194 1.71 -0.41 2.64
CA ILE A 194 2.37 -1.68 2.37
C ILE A 194 3.56 -1.83 3.31
N TYR A 195 3.56 -2.88 4.10
CA TYR A 195 4.63 -3.33 4.98
C TYR A 195 5.25 -4.62 4.43
N PRO A 196 6.44 -5.04 4.90
CA PRO A 196 7.01 -6.34 4.55
C PRO A 196 6.08 -7.52 4.87
N SER A 197 5.20 -7.37 5.86
CA SER A 197 4.21 -8.38 6.24
C SER A 197 2.87 -8.26 5.50
N SER A 198 2.66 -7.27 4.61
CA SER A 198 1.39 -7.11 3.90
C SER A 198 1.10 -8.30 2.98
N ALA A 199 -0.15 -8.77 2.95
CA ALA A 199 -0.55 -9.91 2.12
C ALA A 199 -0.44 -9.59 0.63
N GLU A 200 -0.77 -8.35 0.27
CA GLU A 200 -0.75 -7.78 -1.07
C GLU A 200 0.63 -7.88 -1.71
N LEU A 201 1.71 -7.70 -0.93
CA LEU A 201 3.08 -7.83 -1.41
C LEU A 201 3.35 -9.23 -1.96
N TYR A 202 2.90 -10.26 -1.24
CA TYR A 202 3.17 -11.65 -1.63
C TYR A 202 2.25 -12.15 -2.73
N GLN A 203 1.19 -11.41 -3.09
CA GLN A 203 0.43 -11.67 -4.32
C GLN A 203 1.32 -11.46 -5.56
N LEU A 204 2.15 -10.42 -5.54
CA LEU A 204 3.12 -10.14 -6.60
C LEU A 204 4.33 -11.08 -6.53
N LEU A 205 4.94 -11.20 -5.35
CA LEU A 205 6.18 -11.98 -5.21
C LEU A 205 5.97 -13.46 -5.52
N ASP A 206 4.83 -14.05 -5.15
CA ASP A 206 4.49 -15.43 -5.52
C ASP A 206 4.35 -15.60 -7.04
N LYS A 207 3.69 -14.66 -7.75
CA LYS A 207 3.62 -14.68 -9.22
C LYS A 207 5.02 -14.61 -9.84
N GLY A 208 5.91 -13.78 -9.29
CA GLY A 208 7.31 -13.73 -9.70
C GLY A 208 8.04 -15.06 -9.52
N VAL A 209 7.82 -15.76 -8.41
CA VAL A 209 8.40 -17.09 -8.15
C VAL A 209 7.86 -18.12 -9.14
N LEU A 210 6.55 -18.08 -9.42
CA LEU A 210 5.90 -18.97 -10.38
C LEU A 210 6.40 -18.78 -11.81
N LEU A 211 6.79 -17.56 -12.19
CA LEU A 211 7.39 -17.27 -13.50
C LEU A 211 8.86 -17.66 -13.57
N GLN A 212 9.63 -17.41 -12.50
CA GLN A 212 11.07 -17.65 -12.47
C GLN A 212 11.42 -19.14 -12.44
N LYS A 213 10.66 -19.97 -11.72
CA LYS A 213 10.92 -21.41 -11.58
C LYS A 213 11.02 -22.16 -12.94
N PRO A 214 10.06 -22.02 -13.87
CA PRO A 214 10.17 -22.65 -15.19
C PRO A 214 11.07 -21.89 -16.17
N ASN A 215 11.50 -20.66 -15.84
CA ASN A 215 12.35 -19.82 -16.68
C ASN A 215 13.61 -19.38 -15.90
N PRO A 216 14.51 -20.31 -15.52
CA PRO A 216 15.60 -20.02 -14.59
C PRO A 216 16.59 -18.97 -15.10
N ASP A 217 16.78 -18.87 -16.42
CA ASP A 217 17.73 -17.93 -17.03
C ASP A 217 17.10 -16.57 -17.37
N GLN A 218 15.77 -16.45 -17.30
CA GLN A 218 15.08 -15.20 -17.61
C GLN A 218 15.24 -14.21 -16.45
N LEU A 219 15.68 -12.99 -16.74
CA LEU A 219 15.64 -11.90 -15.76
C LEU A 219 14.21 -11.43 -15.58
N ILE A 220 13.70 -11.53 -14.34
CA ILE A 220 12.36 -11.09 -13.96
C ILE A 220 12.47 -10.08 -12.82
N LEU A 221 11.77 -8.94 -12.96
CA LEU A 221 11.72 -7.89 -11.96
C LEU A 221 10.27 -7.68 -11.48
N PRO A 222 9.93 -8.10 -10.26
CA PRO A 222 8.66 -7.74 -9.64
C PRO A 222 8.64 -6.27 -9.22
N ILE A 223 7.57 -5.56 -9.54
CA ILE A 223 7.37 -4.14 -9.22
C ILE A 223 6.03 -3.95 -8.52
N MET A 224 6.06 -3.66 -7.22
CA MET A 224 4.89 -3.28 -6.44
C MET A 224 4.65 -1.78 -6.61
N VAL A 225 3.48 -1.40 -7.11
CA VAL A 225 3.05 -0.01 -7.16
C VAL A 225 1.98 0.19 -6.11
N CYS A 226 2.17 1.14 -5.19
CA CYS A 226 1.22 1.35 -4.11
C CYS A 226 1.03 2.82 -3.77
N ARG A 227 -0.06 3.12 -3.06
CA ARG A 227 -0.31 4.45 -2.50
C ARG A 227 0.82 4.88 -1.55
N ARG A 228 1.11 4.03 -0.56
CA ARG A 228 2.12 4.21 0.49
C ARG A 228 2.84 2.90 0.79
N ALA A 229 4.13 2.98 1.08
CA ALA A 229 4.91 1.86 1.62
C ALA A 229 5.74 2.31 2.82
N HIS A 230 5.86 1.44 3.81
CA HIS A 230 6.77 1.66 4.92
C HIS A 230 8.23 1.58 4.44
N TYR A 231 9.13 2.35 5.05
CA TYR A 231 10.53 2.41 4.61
C TYR A 231 11.21 1.03 4.64
N THR A 232 10.82 0.15 5.58
CA THR A 232 11.37 -1.21 5.65
C THR A 232 10.98 -2.08 4.45
N THR A 233 9.85 -1.81 3.79
CA THR A 233 9.51 -2.49 2.53
C THR A 233 10.51 -2.16 1.42
N PHE A 234 11.05 -0.94 1.38
CA PHE A 234 12.11 -0.60 0.42
C PHE A 234 13.44 -1.29 0.74
N TRP A 235 13.74 -1.50 2.03
CA TRP A 235 14.92 -2.27 2.44
C TRP A 235 14.80 -3.75 2.05
N MET A 236 13.63 -4.33 2.30
CA MET A 236 13.27 -5.67 1.84
C MET A 236 13.38 -5.77 0.31
N ALA A 237 12.86 -4.78 -0.42
CA ALA A 237 12.90 -4.71 -1.88
C ALA A 237 14.33 -4.81 -2.41
N LYS A 238 15.26 -4.05 -1.81
CA LYS A 238 16.68 -4.10 -2.18
C LYS A 238 17.33 -5.46 -1.90
N GLN A 239 17.02 -6.09 -0.77
CA GLN A 239 17.60 -7.38 -0.38
C GLN A 239 17.05 -8.55 -1.20
N LEU A 240 15.76 -8.49 -1.55
CA LEU A 240 15.07 -9.57 -2.24
C LEU A 240 15.01 -9.39 -3.76
N GLY A 241 15.41 -8.23 -4.30
CA GLY A 241 15.48 -7.99 -5.75
C GLY A 241 14.17 -7.58 -6.40
N PHE A 242 13.27 -6.94 -5.67
CA PHE A 242 12.05 -6.35 -6.27
C PHE A 242 12.06 -4.82 -6.14
N PHE A 243 11.13 -4.15 -6.81
CA PHE A 243 10.96 -2.70 -6.73
C PHE A 243 9.65 -2.31 -6.07
N VAL A 244 9.67 -1.19 -5.37
CA VAL A 244 8.48 -0.52 -4.85
C VAL A 244 8.40 0.88 -5.45
N ILE A 245 7.28 1.20 -6.09
CA ILE A 245 6.94 2.54 -6.52
C ILE A 245 5.81 3.04 -5.63
N GLU A 246 6.16 3.91 -4.68
CA GLU A 246 5.16 4.67 -3.94
C GLU A 246 4.65 5.83 -4.81
N MET A 247 3.35 5.82 -5.11
CA MET A 247 2.70 6.87 -5.90
C MET A 247 2.53 8.17 -5.08
N GLY A 248 2.36 8.06 -3.76
CA GLY A 248 2.08 9.19 -2.88
C GLY A 248 0.71 9.85 -3.14
N ARG A 249 -0.13 9.21 -3.95
CA ARG A 249 -1.48 9.62 -4.32
C ARG A 249 -2.38 8.39 -4.32
N GLN A 250 -3.64 8.59 -3.91
CA GLN A 250 -4.72 7.64 -4.07
C GLN A 250 -5.66 8.13 -5.16
N PHE A 251 -5.74 7.43 -6.28
CA PHE A 251 -6.64 7.80 -7.37
C PHE A 251 -8.07 7.35 -7.05
N ALA A 252 -9.05 8.26 -7.12
CA ALA A 252 -10.46 8.00 -6.84
C ALA A 252 -11.27 7.65 -8.10
N GLY A 253 -10.70 7.84 -9.29
CA GLY A 253 -11.39 7.68 -10.55
C GLY A 253 -12.28 8.88 -10.86
N ASP A 254 -13.33 8.62 -11.63
CA ASP A 254 -14.33 9.62 -11.98
C ASP A 254 -15.35 9.75 -10.83
N VAL A 255 -15.19 10.81 -10.03
CA VAL A 255 -16.04 11.13 -8.88
C VAL A 255 -16.35 12.62 -8.88
N GLU A 256 -17.54 12.97 -8.42
CA GLU A 256 -17.97 14.37 -8.28
C GLU A 256 -16.98 15.17 -7.42
N GLU A 257 -16.57 16.36 -7.89
CA GLU A 257 -15.52 17.16 -7.27
C GLU A 257 -15.87 17.59 -5.84
N ASP A 258 -17.09 18.08 -5.60
CA ASP A 258 -17.55 18.46 -4.25
C ASP A 258 -17.54 17.27 -3.29
N ALA A 259 -17.89 16.10 -3.82
CA ALA A 259 -17.92 14.87 -3.05
C ALA A 259 -16.50 14.43 -2.66
N LEU A 260 -15.55 14.53 -3.61
CA LEU A 260 -14.12 14.31 -3.39
C LEU A 260 -13.54 15.29 -2.38
N LEU A 261 -13.82 16.59 -2.52
CA LEU A 261 -13.32 17.63 -1.62
C LEU A 261 -13.84 17.44 -0.19
N SER A 262 -15.12 17.05 -0.04
CA SER A 262 -15.70 16.70 1.26
C SER A 262 -14.94 15.54 1.92
N VAL A 263 -14.69 14.44 1.18
CA VAL A 263 -13.92 13.29 1.72
C VAL A 263 -12.48 13.69 2.05
N ARG A 264 -11.80 14.36 1.12
CA ARG A 264 -10.42 14.81 1.27
C ARG A 264 -10.25 15.69 2.51
N ASN A 265 -11.04 16.75 2.62
CA ASN A 265 -10.85 17.76 3.65
C ASN A 265 -11.34 17.27 5.02
N GLU A 266 -12.49 16.59 5.06
CA GLU A 266 -13.07 16.20 6.34
C GLU A 266 -12.39 14.98 6.95
N LEU A 267 -11.85 14.06 6.16
CA LEU A 267 -11.11 12.89 6.66
C LEU A 267 -9.59 13.07 6.63
N HIS A 268 -9.12 14.26 6.22
CA HIS A 268 -7.71 14.57 6.03
C HIS A 268 -7.02 13.66 5.01
N PHE A 269 -7.75 13.19 4.00
CA PHE A 269 -7.22 12.33 2.94
C PHE A 269 -6.56 13.16 1.84
N ASN A 270 -5.56 13.97 2.21
CA ASN A 270 -4.96 15.02 1.37
C ASN A 270 -4.38 14.50 0.05
N ASP A 271 -3.99 13.23 0.01
CA ASP A 271 -3.44 12.53 -1.14
C ASP A 271 -4.52 11.86 -2.02
N LEU A 272 -5.80 12.00 -1.72
CA LEU A 272 -6.89 11.48 -2.55
C LEU A 272 -7.10 12.40 -3.75
N HIS A 273 -7.00 11.90 -4.98
CA HIS A 273 -7.10 12.67 -6.22
C HIS A 273 -8.19 12.15 -7.16
N ALA A 274 -8.89 13.06 -7.83
CA ALA A 274 -9.76 12.70 -8.96
C ALA A 274 -8.93 12.21 -10.16
N GLY A 275 -9.62 11.47 -11.03
CA GLY A 275 -9.15 11.11 -12.35
C GLY A 275 -8.33 9.83 -12.40
N THR A 276 -7.98 9.49 -13.63
CA THR A 276 -7.27 8.27 -14.03
C THR A 276 -6.04 8.57 -14.88
N GLY A 277 -5.59 9.83 -14.88
CA GLY A 277 -4.41 10.27 -15.63
C GLY A 277 -3.13 9.56 -15.17
N PRO A 278 -2.06 9.61 -16.00
CA PRO A 278 -0.83 8.89 -15.72
C PRO A 278 -0.21 9.31 -14.38
N SER A 279 0.16 8.32 -13.57
CA SER A 279 0.95 8.55 -12.37
C SER A 279 2.35 9.06 -12.72
N ILE A 280 2.60 10.36 -12.45
CA ILE A 280 3.89 11.02 -12.68
C ILE A 280 5.03 10.23 -12.03
N ARG A 281 4.85 9.77 -10.78
CA ARG A 281 5.87 9.00 -10.06
C ARG A 281 6.22 7.69 -10.76
N VAL A 282 5.24 7.00 -11.34
CA VAL A 282 5.49 5.76 -12.10
C VAL A 282 6.22 6.09 -13.40
N THR A 283 5.78 7.11 -14.14
CA THR A 283 6.43 7.56 -15.37
C THR A 283 7.90 7.92 -15.12
N ASP A 284 8.20 8.71 -14.09
CA ASP A 284 9.56 9.13 -13.77
C ASP A 284 10.45 7.95 -13.39
N ARG A 285 9.94 7.03 -12.54
CA ARG A 285 10.69 5.83 -12.14
C ARG A 285 10.99 4.91 -13.31
N MET A 286 10.05 4.76 -14.24
CA MET A 286 10.24 3.96 -15.45
C MET A 286 11.22 4.59 -16.43
N ARG A 287 11.32 5.92 -16.48
CA ARG A 287 12.27 6.61 -17.37
C ARG A 287 13.69 6.67 -16.80
N ASP A 288 13.83 6.77 -15.48
CA ASP A 288 15.11 7.06 -14.85
C ASP A 288 15.65 5.90 -13.99
N SER A 289 14.96 5.58 -12.90
CA SER A 289 15.50 4.68 -11.88
C SER A 289 15.51 3.21 -12.30
N ILE A 290 14.42 2.74 -12.88
CA ILE A 290 14.22 1.32 -13.19
C ILE A 290 15.17 0.84 -14.28
N PRO A 291 15.33 1.51 -15.44
CA PRO A 291 16.26 1.06 -16.47
C PRO A 291 17.70 0.91 -15.96
N LYS A 292 18.13 1.78 -15.04
CA LYS A 292 19.50 1.74 -14.47
C LYS A 292 19.72 0.58 -13.50
N GLN A 293 18.67 0.10 -12.86
CA GLN A 293 18.78 -0.85 -11.74
C GLN A 293 18.13 -2.21 -12.03
N ALA A 294 17.36 -2.32 -13.11
CA ALA A 294 16.51 -3.47 -13.37
C ALA A 294 17.31 -4.77 -13.50
N THR A 295 18.41 -4.76 -14.24
CA THR A 295 19.25 -5.96 -14.43
C THR A 295 19.80 -6.43 -13.08
N ALA A 296 20.40 -5.54 -12.29
CA ALA A 296 20.96 -5.88 -10.98
C ALA A 296 19.89 -6.39 -10.00
N ALA A 297 18.71 -5.76 -9.97
CA ALA A 297 17.63 -6.20 -9.11
C ALA A 297 17.02 -7.54 -9.55
N ALA A 298 16.84 -7.75 -10.85
CA ALA A 298 16.34 -9.01 -11.40
C ALA A 298 17.31 -10.18 -11.15
N GLU A 299 18.62 -9.91 -11.14
CA GLU A 299 19.63 -10.90 -10.73
C GLU A 299 19.48 -11.29 -9.25
N VAL A 300 19.30 -10.31 -8.36
CA VAL A 300 19.01 -10.58 -6.94
C VAL A 300 17.69 -11.33 -6.78
N TRP A 301 16.68 -11.00 -7.58
CA TRP A 301 15.40 -11.71 -7.57
C TRP A 301 15.58 -13.17 -7.96
N ARG A 302 16.31 -13.44 -9.05
CA ARG A 302 16.60 -14.79 -9.53
C ARG A 302 17.19 -15.66 -8.41
N THR A 303 18.24 -15.20 -7.74
CA THR A 303 18.81 -15.89 -6.56
C THR A 303 17.79 -16.03 -5.42
N THR A 304 17.03 -14.97 -5.13
CA THR A 304 15.99 -14.99 -4.11
C THR A 304 14.92 -16.05 -4.36
N THR A 305 14.56 -16.33 -5.61
CA THR A 305 13.56 -17.36 -5.90
C THR A 305 14.06 -18.78 -5.63
N VAL A 306 15.36 -19.04 -5.84
CA VAL A 306 16.00 -20.32 -5.55
C VAL A 306 16.01 -20.54 -4.04
N ASP A 307 16.48 -19.54 -3.30
CA ASP A 307 16.65 -19.66 -1.86
C ASP A 307 15.31 -19.56 -1.13
N LEU A 308 14.59 -18.46 -1.33
CA LEU A 308 13.45 -18.06 -0.50
C LEU A 308 12.09 -18.32 -1.16
N GLY A 309 12.07 -18.86 -2.38
CA GLY A 309 10.85 -19.07 -3.15
C GLY A 309 9.77 -19.80 -2.34
N SER A 310 10.08 -20.94 -1.73
CA SER A 310 9.12 -21.72 -0.92
C SER A 310 8.53 -20.91 0.25
N THR A 311 9.33 -20.10 0.93
CA THR A 311 8.87 -19.23 2.04
C THR A 311 7.96 -18.12 1.53
N ILE A 312 8.27 -17.51 0.38
CA ILE A 312 7.41 -16.51 -0.28
C ILE A 312 6.05 -17.12 -0.64
N GLN A 313 6.03 -18.33 -1.21
CA GLN A 313 4.78 -19.03 -1.54
C GLN A 313 3.97 -19.40 -0.29
N ALA A 314 4.64 -19.77 0.81
CA ALA A 314 3.97 -20.00 2.09
C ALA A 314 3.31 -18.71 2.60
N LEU A 315 4.01 -17.57 2.55
CA LEU A 315 3.46 -16.26 2.92
C LEU A 315 2.28 -15.85 2.05
N ARG A 316 2.21 -16.29 0.79
CA ARG A 316 1.02 -16.05 -0.05
C ARG A 316 -0.21 -16.81 0.45
N ARG A 317 -0.03 -18.01 1.02
CA ARG A 317 -1.11 -18.92 1.43
C ARG A 317 -1.61 -18.64 2.84
N VAL A 318 -0.76 -18.14 3.74
CA VAL A 318 -1.13 -17.88 5.13
C VAL A 318 -1.97 -16.60 5.26
N THR A 319 -3.20 -16.77 5.74
CA THR A 319 -4.17 -15.68 5.93
C THR A 319 -4.25 -15.18 7.37
N LYS A 320 -4.00 -16.05 8.36
CA LYS A 320 -4.04 -15.68 9.78
C LYS A 320 -2.81 -14.87 10.16
N HIS A 321 -3.03 -13.75 10.84
CA HIS A 321 -1.94 -12.83 11.23
C HIS A 321 -0.87 -13.51 12.08
N LYS A 322 -1.24 -14.30 13.11
CA LYS A 322 -0.28 -14.97 13.99
C LYS A 322 0.65 -15.92 13.22
N ASP A 323 0.07 -16.77 12.38
CA ASP A 323 0.82 -17.74 11.57
C ASP A 323 1.70 -17.02 10.54
N ARG A 324 1.20 -15.91 9.99
CA ARG A 324 1.95 -15.09 9.06
C ARG A 324 3.22 -14.53 9.70
N GLN A 325 3.14 -14.05 10.95
CA GLN A 325 4.32 -13.54 11.66
C GLN A 325 5.38 -14.63 11.85
N ILE A 326 4.99 -15.89 12.06
CA ILE A 326 5.93 -17.01 12.16
C ILE A 326 6.67 -17.22 10.83
N VAL A 327 5.93 -17.23 9.71
CA VAL A 327 6.57 -17.39 8.40
C VAL A 327 7.41 -16.17 8.01
N MET A 328 6.98 -14.96 8.40
CA MET A 328 7.76 -13.73 8.23
C MET A 328 9.09 -13.80 8.99
N GLN A 329 9.07 -14.32 10.21
CA GLN A 329 10.28 -14.50 11.01
C GLN A 329 11.24 -15.48 10.34
N SER A 330 10.72 -16.61 9.84
CA SER A 330 11.51 -17.55 9.04
C SER A 330 12.10 -16.91 7.79
N LEU A 331 11.35 -16.04 7.10
CA LEU A 331 11.88 -15.32 5.93
C LEU A 331 13.05 -14.39 6.31
N ARG A 332 12.96 -13.70 7.45
CA ARG A 332 14.03 -12.83 7.96
C ARG A 332 15.28 -13.63 8.32
N GLU A 333 15.12 -14.74 9.04
CA GLU A 333 16.21 -15.64 9.41
C GLU A 333 16.95 -16.16 8.18
N ARG A 334 16.20 -16.67 7.18
CA ARG A 334 16.80 -17.15 5.93
C ARG A 334 17.43 -16.04 5.08
N SER A 335 16.98 -14.80 5.22
CA SER A 335 17.61 -13.63 4.59
C SER A 335 18.92 -13.27 5.30
N LEU A 336 18.96 -13.34 6.63
CA LEU A 336 20.20 -13.17 7.40
C LEU A 336 21.26 -14.22 7.02
N ASP A 337 20.85 -15.47 6.77
CA ASP A 337 21.75 -16.54 6.30
C ASP A 337 22.41 -16.19 4.94
N ARG A 338 21.77 -15.34 4.13
CA ARG A 338 22.30 -14.80 2.87
C ARG A 338 23.20 -13.57 3.06
N SER A 339 23.55 -13.24 4.32
CA SER A 339 24.29 -12.02 4.70
C SER A 339 23.55 -10.71 4.39
N ASP A 340 22.25 -10.78 4.10
CA ASP A 340 21.42 -9.59 4.10
C ASP A 340 21.26 -9.05 5.51
N ARG A 341 20.88 -7.78 5.66
CA ARG A 341 20.69 -7.20 7.00
C ARG A 341 19.47 -7.76 7.74
N GLY A 342 18.50 -8.35 7.03
CA GLY A 342 17.27 -8.96 7.60
C GLY A 342 16.36 -8.03 8.43
N GLY A 343 16.79 -6.80 8.71
CA GLY A 343 16.15 -5.83 9.59
C GLY A 343 15.09 -5.00 8.88
N TRP A 344 14.09 -5.66 8.30
CA TRP A 344 12.92 -5.02 7.70
C TRP A 344 11.60 -5.51 8.29
#